data_AF-A0A7C1PSN2-F1
#
_entry.id   AF-A0A7C1PSN2-F1
#
_cell.length_a   1.000
_cell.length_b   1.000
_cell.length_c   1.000
_cell.angle_alpha   90.00
_cell.angle_beta   90.00
_cell.angle_gamma   90.00
#
_symmetry.space_group_name_H-M   'P 1'
#
loop_
_entity.id
_entity.type
_entity.pdbx_description
1 polymer ?
#
loop_
_entity_poly.entity_id
_entity_poly.type
_entity_poly.pdbx_seq_one_letter_code
_entity_poly.pdbx_strand_id
1 'polypeptide(L)'
;VPVLTSQYGLDVIYAAGSGIHGHPDGTNAGCKAFREIFDIIMEEKEITQKTISEKKALEKAIEKWGLFKRPITPFDGLYNKWSVPDQK
;
A
#
# COMPACT_ATOMS: atom_id res chain seq x y z
N VAL A 1 -2.28 -0.44 -1.78
CA VAL A 1 -2.16 -1.45 -0.72
C VAL A 1 -2.46 -0.87 0.66
N PRO A 2 -1.78 0.18 1.16
CA PRO A 2 -1.88 0.58 2.57
C PRO A 2 -3.31 0.93 3.02
N VAL A 3 -4.03 1.69 2.19
CA VAL A 3 -5.45 2.04 2.42
C VAL A 3 -6.34 0.81 2.50
N LEU A 4 -6.11 -0.19 1.63
CA LEU A 4 -6.93 -1.40 1.64
C LEU A 4 -6.62 -2.25 2.87
N THR A 5 -5.37 -2.32 3.29
CA THR A 5 -4.97 -3.07 4.49
C THR A 5 -5.53 -2.45 5.76
N SER A 6 -5.56 -1.11 5.86
CA SER A 6 -6.21 -0.46 7.01
C SER A 6 -7.74 -0.67 7.05
N GLN A 7 -8.38 -0.89 5.89
CA GLN A 7 -9.82 -1.09 5.81
C GLN A 7 -10.26 -2.53 6.04
N TYR A 8 -9.55 -3.49 5.46
CA TYR A 8 -9.96 -4.89 5.44
C TYR A 8 -9.12 -5.79 6.35
N GLY A 9 -8.04 -5.26 6.94
CA GLY A 9 -7.09 -6.04 7.73
C GLY A 9 -6.08 -6.80 6.87
N LEU A 10 -5.39 -7.74 7.52
CA LEU A 10 -4.28 -8.50 6.92
C LEU A 10 -4.72 -9.86 6.36
N ASP A 11 -5.84 -10.41 6.82
CA ASP A 11 -6.34 -11.73 6.43
C ASP A 11 -7.35 -11.63 5.28
N VAL A 12 -6.83 -11.26 4.11
CA VAL A 12 -7.63 -11.01 2.90
C VAL A 12 -6.87 -11.39 1.63
N ILE A 13 -7.62 -11.71 0.58
CA ILE A 13 -7.06 -12.00 -0.75
C ILE A 13 -7.05 -10.71 -1.60
N TYR A 14 -5.87 -10.27 -2.01
CA TYR A 14 -5.70 -9.14 -2.94
C TYR A 14 -5.61 -9.62 -4.38
N ALA A 15 -6.61 -9.31 -5.19
CA ALA A 15 -6.56 -9.51 -6.63
C ALA A 15 -5.83 -8.32 -7.30
N ALA A 16 -4.61 -8.53 -7.78
CA ALA A 16 -3.80 -7.50 -8.42
C ALA A 16 -3.32 -7.96 -9.81
N GLY A 17 -4.17 -7.81 -10.83
CA GLY A 17 -3.81 -8.15 -12.22
C GLY A 17 -2.85 -7.13 -12.83
N SER A 18 -3.40 -6.03 -13.36
CA SER A 18 -2.60 -4.98 -14.01
C SER A 18 -1.59 -4.32 -13.06
N GLY A 19 -1.87 -4.27 -11.76
CA GLY A 19 -0.95 -3.75 -10.75
C GLY A 19 0.33 -4.57 -10.58
N ILE A 20 0.30 -5.87 -10.92
CA ILE A 20 1.49 -6.74 -10.93
C ILE A 20 2.11 -6.75 -12.33
N HIS A 21 1.31 -7.10 -13.35
CA HIS A 21 1.83 -7.28 -14.71
C HIS A 21 2.29 -5.97 -15.36
N GLY A 22 1.75 -4.83 -14.96
CA GLY A 22 2.08 -3.51 -15.50
C GLY A 22 3.34 -2.87 -14.92
N HIS A 23 4.07 -3.56 -14.03
CA HIS A 23 5.28 -3.04 -13.41
C HIS A 23 6.37 -2.73 -14.47
N PRO A 24 7.13 -1.62 -14.36
CA PRO A 24 8.16 -1.24 -15.35
C PRO A 24 9.16 -2.36 -15.67
N ASP A 25 9.58 -3.09 -14.62
CA ASP A 25 10.54 -4.19 -14.72
C ASP A 25 9.86 -5.59 -14.89
N GLY A 26 8.58 -5.61 -15.26
CA GLY A 26 7.82 -6.83 -15.54
C GLY A 26 7.16 -7.51 -14.32
N THR A 27 6.43 -8.59 -14.59
CA THR A 27 5.56 -9.30 -13.64
C THR A 27 6.24 -9.68 -12.32
N ASN A 28 7.45 -10.26 -12.38
CA ASN A 28 8.17 -10.69 -11.19
C ASN A 28 8.49 -9.52 -10.26
N ALA A 29 8.86 -8.36 -10.83
CA ALA A 29 9.11 -7.15 -10.07
C ALA A 29 7.80 -6.57 -9.50
N GLY A 30 6.68 -6.68 -10.21
CA GLY A 30 5.36 -6.34 -9.67
C GLY A 30 4.98 -7.18 -8.45
N CYS A 31 5.14 -8.51 -8.52
CA CYS A 31 4.92 -9.40 -7.38
C CYS A 31 5.83 -9.01 -6.20
N LYS A 32 7.10 -8.72 -6.48
CA LYS A 32 8.09 -8.30 -5.48
C LYS A 32 7.70 -6.98 -4.82
N ALA A 33 7.27 -5.97 -5.58
CA ALA A 33 6.81 -4.68 -5.07
C ALA A 33 5.64 -4.85 -4.08
N PHE A 34 4.69 -5.73 -4.39
CA PHE A 34 3.60 -6.07 -3.48
C PHE A 34 4.11 -6.72 -2.19
N ARG A 35 5.07 -7.65 -2.29
CA ARG A 35 5.66 -8.28 -1.11
C ARG A 35 6.41 -7.26 -0.24
N GLU A 36 7.19 -6.39 -0.86
CA GLU A 36 7.97 -5.35 -0.18
C GLU A 36 7.09 -4.36 0.59
N ILE A 37 5.95 -3.93 0.03
CA ILE A 37 5.04 -3.02 0.75
C ILE A 37 4.34 -3.73 1.92
N PHE A 38 3.98 -5.00 1.77
CA PHE A 38 3.42 -5.76 2.89
C PHE A 38 4.45 -6.02 3.98
N ASP A 39 5.74 -6.20 3.65
CA ASP A 39 6.80 -6.32 4.65
C ASP A 39 6.89 -5.05 5.50
N ILE A 40 6.84 -3.87 4.87
CA ILE A 40 6.81 -2.58 5.58
C ILE A 40 5.60 -2.50 6.52
N ILE A 41 4.41 -2.88 6.04
CA ILE A 41 3.18 -2.84 6.84
C ILE A 41 3.25 -3.83 8.02
N MET A 42 3.78 -5.03 7.80
CA MET A 42 3.88 -6.07 8.83
C MET A 42 4.92 -5.75 9.90
N GLU A 43 5.96 -5.00 9.56
CA GLU A 43 6.96 -4.51 10.52
C GLU A 43 6.45 -3.31 11.34
N GLU A 44 5.17 -2.95 11.22
CA GLU A 44 4.54 -1.74 11.80
C GLU A 44 5.31 -0.45 11.48
N LYS A 45 6.07 -0.46 10.36
CA LYS A 45 6.85 0.69 9.93
C LYS A 45 5.95 1.68 9.21
N GLU A 46 6.17 2.96 9.50
CA GLU A 46 5.59 4.02 8.69
C GLU A 46 6.09 3.92 7.25
N ILE A 47 5.17 4.04 6.29
CA ILE A 47 5.49 4.09 4.86
C ILE A 47 6.04 5.48 4.56
N THR A 48 7.35 5.62 4.70
CA THR A 48 8.10 6.85 4.45
C THR A 48 8.95 6.71 3.19
N GLN A 49 9.39 7.84 2.63
CA GLN A 49 10.30 7.83 1.48
C GLN A 49 11.56 6.99 1.75
N LYS A 50 12.07 7.02 2.98
CA LYS A 50 13.23 6.21 3.40
C LYS A 50 12.94 4.71 3.24
N THR A 51 11.85 4.22 3.84
CA THR A 51 11.46 2.80 3.74
C THR A 51 11.19 2.35 2.31
N ILE A 52 10.69 3.25 1.46
CA ILE A 52 10.44 2.98 0.04
C ILE A 52 11.77 2.85 -0.72
N SER A 53 12.70 3.78 -0.51
CA SER A 53 14.01 3.79 -1.21
C SER A 53 14.88 2.55 -0.92
N GLU A 54 14.65 1.88 0.21
CA GLU A 54 15.33 0.61 0.54
C GLU A 54 14.77 -0.59 -0.27
N LYS A 55 13.64 -0.41 -0.96
CA LYS A 55 12.87 -1.45 -1.66
C LYS A 55 12.73 -1.11 -3.14
N LYS A 56 13.71 -1.53 -3.94
CA LYS A 56 13.86 -1.12 -5.36
C LYS A 56 12.64 -1.39 -6.25
N ALA A 57 11.93 -2.51 -6.05
CA ALA A 57 10.77 -2.81 -6.89
C ALA A 57 9.59 -1.93 -6.48
N LEU A 58 9.36 -1.79 -5.17
CA LEU A 58 8.36 -0.89 -4.62
C LEU A 58 8.60 0.58 -5.01
N GLU A 59 9.85 1.05 -4.94
CA GLU A 59 10.23 2.42 -5.32
C GLU A 59 9.81 2.72 -6.76
N LYS A 60 10.19 1.88 -7.72
CA LYS A 60 9.80 2.05 -9.13
C LYS A 60 8.29 1.98 -9.36
N ALA A 61 7.59 1.14 -8.61
CA ALA A 61 6.13 1.10 -8.67
C ALA A 61 5.52 2.44 -8.21
N ILE A 62 6.04 3.01 -7.12
CA ILE A 62 5.59 4.29 -6.57
C ILE A 62 6.00 5.45 -7.47
N GLU A 63 7.16 5.43 -8.10
CA GLU A 63 7.55 6.44 -9.10
C GLU A 63 6.58 6.45 -10.30
N LYS A 64 6.14 5.27 -10.74
CA LYS A 64 5.22 5.16 -11.88
C LYS A 64 3.78 5.57 -11.56
N TRP A 65 3.26 5.17 -10.40
CA TRP A 65 1.82 5.30 -10.09
C TRP A 65 1.50 6.22 -8.91
N GLY A 66 2.52 6.63 -8.16
CA GLY A 66 2.36 7.38 -6.92
C GLY A 66 1.82 6.54 -5.76
N LEU A 67 1.79 7.16 -4.59
CA LEU A 67 1.19 6.61 -3.39
C LEU A 67 -0.24 7.12 -3.26
N PHE A 68 -1.21 6.22 -3.44
CA PHE A 68 -2.61 6.57 -3.35
C PHE A 68 -2.97 6.99 -1.92
N LYS A 69 -3.45 8.22 -1.76
CA LYS A 69 -4.04 8.73 -0.53
C LYS A 69 -5.55 8.77 -0.67
N ARG A 70 -6.26 8.15 0.28
CA ARG A 70 -7.72 8.20 0.32
C ARG A 70 -8.19 9.65 0.54
N PRO A 71 -9.16 10.16 -0.25
CA PRO A 71 -9.76 11.46 0.03
C PRO A 71 -10.57 11.42 1.32
N ILE A 72 -10.54 12.51 2.08
CA ILE A 72 -11.30 12.65 3.31
C ILE A 72 -12.71 13.12 2.95
N THR A 73 -13.71 12.43 3.48
CA THR A 73 -15.14 12.71 3.29
C THR A 73 -15.81 12.94 4.64
N PRO A 74 -16.95 13.66 4.70
CA PRO A 74 -17.72 13.83 5.94
C PRO A 74 -18.23 12.52 6.57
N PHE A 75 -18.09 11.40 5.86
CA PHE A 75 -18.55 10.08 6.30
C PHE A 75 -17.41 9.17 6.79
N ASP A 76 -16.15 9.60 6.72
CA ASP A 76 -15.04 8.83 7.29
C ASP A 76 -15.18 8.75 8.83
N GLY A 77 -14.93 7.58 9.41
CA GLY A 77 -15.09 7.32 10.85
C GLY A 77 -16.52 6.99 11.32
N LEU A 78 -17.56 7.17 10.49
CA LEU A 78 -18.96 6.91 10.91
C LEU A 78 -19.33 5.43 11.02
N TYR A 79 -18.66 4.54 10.27
CA TYR A 79 -19.15 3.16 10.09
C TYR A 79 -18.16 2.07 10.51
N ASN A 80 -16.89 2.39 10.79
CA ASN A 80 -15.88 1.37 11.09
C ASN A 80 -14.90 1.86 12.17
N LYS A 81 -14.76 1.09 13.26
CA LYS A 81 -13.71 1.24 14.29
C LYS A 81 -12.28 1.17 13.75
N TRP A 82 -12.12 0.74 12.49
CA TRP A 82 -10.84 0.62 11.77
C TRP A 82 -10.58 1.79 10.81
N SER A 83 -11.53 2.72 10.66
CA SER A 83 -11.51 3.76 9.63
C SER A 83 -11.34 5.17 10.18
N VAL A 84 -10.23 5.35 10.95
CA VAL A 84 -9.64 6.62 11.48
C VAL A 84 -10.19 7.00 12.88
N PRO A 85 -9.37 7.20 13.96
CA PRO A 85 -8.22 8.14 14.06
C PRO A 85 -6.97 7.62 14.84
N ASP A 86 -5.76 8.19 14.65
CA ASP A 86 -5.35 9.37 15.43
C ASP A 86 -4.78 10.50 14.57
N GLN A 87 -5.26 11.72 14.83
CA GLN A 87 -4.69 12.97 14.32
C GLN A 87 -3.79 13.55 15.40
N LYS A 88 -2.48 13.48 15.19
CA LYS A 88 -1.51 14.38 15.80
C LYS A 88 -0.60 14.95 14.73
#